data_AF-A0A150NZL1-F1
#
_entry.id   AF-A0A150NZL1-F1
#
_cell.length_a   1.000
_cell.length_b   1.000
_cell.length_c   1.000
_cell.angle_alpha   90.00
_cell.angle_beta   90.00
_cell.angle_gamma   90.00
#
_symmetry.space_group_name_H-M   'P 1'
#
loop_
_entity.id
_entity.type
_entity.pdbx_description
1 polymer ?
#
loop_
_entity_poly.entity_id
_entity_poly.type
_entity_poly.pdbx_seq_one_letter_code
_entity_poly.pdbx_strand_id
1 'polypeptide(L)'
;TRDACESATGTCTYGPSTLDTDGDGFRAALPGTIPGEPLACGDDCDDTSAAAFPGGREICDGVDNDCDGTVDNGARFVPIDADATRISGDIAPAGAGGLAWSGASYAALYTGTTQGFNLYRTMIRADGEPLPPGEEIITPRNGDASGGPIVWVGDRYGAAWQDRRDGDYEVYFSLLDADGKKVEGGDRRLSSAFGFSVNVALTWNGAEFIPVWQDERNGIFDLFAQRIDIDGNLIGENVQLTEASNGLGNEAPAAAAGQSGIGVAWSTGDATTHFIQFRTFSAELEPISEVVTLTNGQTDAVYPTVVWNRDRYVVAWFDKSADPRAIYAATVSEDGQVIAPPRAISNPGPFRSRYPHLRALGDRVLAIYSDDRDQNDGYELYAVTVSADLVPLSAEQRLTFAPRDSISPIATFGPEGDVGILFRDDREGEHHVFFTRLG
;
A
#
# COMPACT_ATOMS: atom_id res chain seq x y z
N THR A 1 3.30 -8.06 43.99
CA THR A 1 4.28 -9.16 43.85
C THR A 1 3.68 -10.42 44.47
N ARG A 2 4.06 -11.64 44.04
CA ARG A 2 3.71 -12.90 44.74
C ARG A 2 4.71 -13.23 45.85
N ASP A 3 5.40 -12.22 46.35
CA ASP A 3 6.40 -12.39 47.38
C ASP A 3 5.71 -12.82 48.66
N ALA A 4 6.21 -13.91 49.22
CA ALA A 4 5.76 -14.40 50.51
C ALA A 4 6.99 -14.44 51.44
N CYS A 5 6.90 -13.72 52.55
CA CYS A 5 7.87 -13.84 53.63
C CYS A 5 7.20 -14.52 54.80
N GLU A 6 7.80 -15.62 55.26
CA GLU A 6 7.32 -16.37 56.39
C GLU A 6 7.96 -15.83 57.68
N SER A 7 7.17 -15.11 58.47
CA SER A 7 7.66 -14.35 59.63
C SER A 7 8.28 -15.22 60.73
N ALA A 8 7.93 -16.50 60.79
CA ALA A 8 8.44 -17.45 61.77
C ALA A 8 9.86 -17.95 61.46
N THR A 9 10.25 -17.98 60.18
CA THR A 9 11.54 -18.53 59.73
C THR A 9 12.50 -17.46 59.21
N GLY A 10 11.99 -16.26 58.90
CA GLY A 10 12.77 -15.19 58.29
C GLY A 10 13.10 -15.46 56.82
N THR A 11 12.52 -16.51 56.24
CA THR A 11 12.76 -16.92 54.85
C THR A 11 11.77 -16.21 53.95
N CYS A 12 12.28 -15.50 52.94
CA CYS A 12 11.46 -14.91 51.89
C CYS A 12 11.60 -15.75 50.62
N THR A 13 10.47 -16.16 50.06
CA THR A 13 10.39 -16.76 48.73
C THR A 13 9.95 -15.68 47.74
N TYR A 14 10.83 -15.39 46.79
CA TYR A 14 10.55 -14.51 45.66
C TYR A 14 10.03 -15.39 44.52
N GLY A 15 8.83 -15.09 44.02
CA GLY A 15 8.32 -15.74 42.80
C GLY A 15 9.12 -15.31 41.57
N PRO A 16 9.14 -16.09 40.47
CA PRO A 16 9.91 -15.71 39.28
C PRO A 16 9.49 -14.32 38.81
N SER A 17 10.49 -13.43 38.68
CA SER A 17 10.36 -12.01 38.36
C SER A 17 9.80 -11.75 36.97
N THR A 18 10.02 -12.70 36.06
CA THR A 18 9.43 -12.94 34.74
C THR A 18 10.14 -14.19 34.19
N LEU A 19 9.54 -14.86 33.22
CA LEU A 19 10.14 -16.04 32.59
C LEU A 19 10.97 -15.59 31.39
N ASP A 20 11.91 -16.46 31.01
CA ASP A 20 12.68 -16.45 29.77
C ASP A 20 12.13 -17.68 29.02
N THR A 21 11.18 -17.46 28.10
CA THR A 21 10.40 -18.56 27.51
C THR A 21 11.10 -19.19 26.31
N ASP A 22 11.90 -18.42 25.57
CA ASP A 22 12.65 -18.89 24.41
C ASP A 22 14.11 -19.28 24.70
N GLY A 23 14.64 -18.93 25.87
CA GLY A 23 15.95 -19.33 26.36
C GLY A 23 17.12 -18.50 25.85
N ASP A 24 16.90 -17.26 25.39
CA ASP A 24 17.96 -16.38 24.90
C ASP A 24 18.72 -15.62 26.00
N GLY A 25 18.22 -15.68 27.24
CA GLY A 25 18.82 -15.08 28.43
C GLY A 25 18.22 -13.73 28.83
N PHE A 26 17.27 -13.21 28.06
CA PHE A 26 16.42 -12.07 28.40
C PHE A 26 15.08 -12.57 28.96
N ARG A 27 14.29 -11.66 29.52
CA ARG A 27 13.03 -12.05 30.17
C ARG A 27 11.93 -11.10 29.77
N ALA A 28 10.73 -11.66 29.59
CA ALA A 28 9.51 -10.90 29.35
C ALA A 28 9.37 -9.70 30.31
N ALA A 29 8.86 -8.60 29.80
CA ALA A 29 8.32 -7.53 30.64
C ALA A 29 7.09 -8.00 31.43
N LEU A 30 6.81 -7.36 32.58
CA LEU A 30 5.57 -7.58 33.30
C LEU A 30 4.36 -7.18 32.44
N PRO A 31 3.25 -7.95 32.48
CA PRO A 31 2.05 -7.61 31.72
C PRO A 31 1.57 -6.18 32.01
N GLY A 32 1.38 -5.38 30.95
CA GLY A 32 0.98 -3.97 31.05
C GLY A 32 2.13 -2.99 31.31
N THR A 33 3.38 -3.44 31.22
CA THR A 33 4.58 -2.58 31.24
C THR A 33 5.27 -2.59 29.88
N ILE A 34 6.12 -1.60 29.63
CA ILE A 34 6.98 -1.53 28.44
C ILE A 34 8.30 -2.22 28.80
N PRO A 35 8.79 -3.18 28.01
CA PRO A 35 10.10 -3.79 28.21
C PRO A 35 11.20 -2.75 28.44
N GLY A 36 12.07 -2.99 29.43
CA GLY A 36 13.22 -2.13 29.73
C GLY A 36 12.92 -0.91 30.62
N GLU A 37 11.66 -0.58 30.89
CA GLU A 37 11.31 0.51 31.81
C GLU A 37 11.59 0.14 33.29
N PRO A 38 11.83 1.11 34.21
CA PRO A 38 12.26 0.87 35.60
C PRO A 38 11.32 0.02 36.49
N LEU A 39 10.18 -0.42 35.98
CA LEU A 39 9.19 -1.27 36.67
C LEU A 39 8.78 -2.51 35.87
N ALA A 40 9.38 -2.73 34.70
CA ALA A 40 9.03 -3.83 33.80
C ALA A 40 9.53 -5.19 34.30
N CYS A 41 10.61 -5.21 35.09
CA CYS A 41 11.26 -6.43 35.58
C CYS A 41 11.66 -7.43 34.48
N GLY A 42 11.79 -6.96 33.24
CA GLY A 42 12.23 -7.65 32.04
C GLY A 42 12.34 -6.64 30.90
N ASP A 43 13.19 -6.94 29.95
CA ASP A 43 13.57 -6.07 28.84
C ASP A 43 13.32 -6.72 27.47
N ASP A 44 12.89 -7.97 27.45
CA ASP A 44 12.47 -8.67 26.26
C ASP A 44 11.11 -8.20 25.74
N CYS A 45 11.08 -7.78 24.47
CA CYS A 45 9.90 -7.31 23.77
C CYS A 45 9.08 -8.44 23.13
N ASP A 46 9.66 -9.61 22.88
CA ASP A 46 8.98 -10.83 22.45
C ASP A 46 9.68 -12.08 23.02
N ASP A 47 9.37 -12.39 24.29
CA ASP A 47 9.90 -13.54 25.04
C ASP A 47 9.55 -14.91 24.44
N THR A 48 8.85 -14.95 23.30
CA THR A 48 8.60 -16.17 22.54
C THR A 48 9.58 -16.38 21.38
N SER A 49 10.48 -15.42 21.15
CA SER A 49 11.40 -15.35 20.02
C SER A 49 12.82 -15.03 20.46
N ALA A 50 13.69 -16.04 20.47
CA ALA A 50 15.12 -15.88 20.80
C ALA A 50 15.92 -14.97 19.82
N ALA A 51 15.25 -14.42 18.82
CA ALA A 51 15.79 -13.44 17.89
C ALA A 51 15.45 -11.99 18.30
N ALA A 52 14.55 -11.79 19.27
CA ALA A 52 14.05 -10.48 19.69
C ALA A 52 14.43 -10.21 21.14
N PHE A 53 15.51 -9.46 21.34
CA PHE A 53 16.00 -9.14 22.67
C PHE A 53 16.77 -7.82 22.70
N PRO A 54 16.90 -7.16 23.87
CA PRO A 54 17.66 -5.93 24.03
C PRO A 54 19.06 -5.95 23.42
N GLY A 55 19.26 -5.10 22.41
CA GLY A 55 20.53 -4.99 21.68
C GLY A 55 20.82 -6.18 20.76
N GLY A 56 19.79 -6.95 20.40
CA GLY A 56 19.79 -7.90 19.31
C GLY A 56 20.18 -7.27 17.97
N ARG A 57 20.24 -8.09 16.94
CA ARG A 57 20.53 -7.60 15.59
C ARG A 57 19.25 -7.63 14.80
N GLU A 58 18.83 -6.48 14.31
CA GLU A 58 17.78 -6.37 13.30
C GLU A 58 18.01 -7.29 12.11
N ILE A 59 16.97 -8.06 11.83
CA ILE A 59 16.75 -8.85 10.64
C ILE A 59 15.50 -8.26 10.03
N CYS A 60 15.42 -8.07 8.72
CA CYS A 60 14.26 -7.46 8.07
C CYS A 60 13.00 -8.36 8.11
N ASP A 61 12.57 -8.86 9.26
CA ASP A 61 11.48 -9.81 9.43
C ASP A 61 10.20 -9.16 9.97
N GLY A 62 10.21 -7.84 10.17
CA GLY A 62 9.09 -7.09 10.71
C GLY A 62 8.94 -7.21 12.23
N VAL A 63 9.95 -7.73 12.91
CA VAL A 63 10.07 -7.79 14.37
C VAL A 63 11.09 -6.76 14.84
N ASP A 64 10.88 -6.19 16.02
CA ASP A 64 11.86 -5.35 16.71
C ASP A 64 12.87 -6.28 17.38
N ASN A 65 13.90 -6.71 16.63
CA ASN A 65 14.83 -7.75 17.11
C ASN A 65 15.77 -7.24 18.21
N ASP A 66 15.99 -5.92 18.30
CA ASP A 66 16.86 -5.28 19.27
C ASP A 66 16.11 -4.62 20.44
N CYS A 67 14.78 -4.69 20.42
CA CYS A 67 13.84 -4.16 21.40
C CYS A 67 14.04 -2.67 21.69
N ASP A 68 14.48 -1.88 20.71
CA ASP A 68 14.63 -0.42 20.85
C ASP A 68 13.33 0.36 20.61
N GLY A 69 12.25 -0.33 20.23
CA GLY A 69 10.95 0.22 19.87
C GLY A 69 10.79 0.52 18.38
N THR A 70 11.78 0.15 17.56
CA THR A 70 11.87 0.44 16.13
C THR A 70 12.14 -0.84 15.34
N VAL A 71 11.09 -1.37 14.71
CA VAL A 71 11.19 -2.55 13.85
C VAL A 71 12.19 -2.32 12.69
N ASP A 72 13.11 -3.26 12.50
CA ASP A 72 14.06 -3.34 11.40
C ASP A 72 14.95 -2.07 11.25
N ASN A 73 15.27 -1.34 12.32
CA ASN A 73 16.04 -0.08 12.22
C ASN A 73 17.41 -0.30 11.54
N GLY A 74 17.60 0.40 10.41
CA GLY A 74 18.81 0.28 9.59
C GLY A 74 18.74 -0.79 8.48
N ALA A 75 17.60 -1.47 8.33
CA ALA A 75 17.31 -2.30 7.17
C ALA A 75 17.52 -1.50 5.87
N ARG A 76 18.13 -2.17 4.89
CA ARG A 76 18.35 -1.61 3.55
C ARG A 76 17.62 -2.48 2.56
N PHE A 77 16.53 -1.96 2.00
CA PHE A 77 15.84 -2.61 0.90
C PHE A 77 16.69 -2.52 -0.38
N VAL A 78 17.39 -3.60 -0.69
CA VAL A 78 18.20 -3.73 -1.91
C VAL A 78 17.63 -4.81 -2.82
N PRO A 79 17.85 -4.73 -4.14
CA PRO A 79 17.41 -5.80 -5.05
C PRO A 79 18.04 -7.14 -4.66
N ILE A 80 17.20 -8.16 -4.44
CA ILE A 80 17.64 -9.52 -4.16
C ILE A 80 17.54 -10.44 -5.38
N ASP A 81 16.78 -10.03 -6.39
CA ASP A 81 16.68 -10.71 -7.67
C ASP A 81 17.79 -10.24 -8.62
N ALA A 82 18.39 -11.18 -9.36
CA ALA A 82 19.40 -10.86 -10.36
C ALA A 82 18.81 -10.09 -11.56
N ASP A 83 17.55 -10.39 -11.90
CA ASP A 83 16.75 -9.66 -12.87
C ASP A 83 15.25 -9.81 -12.55
N ALA A 84 14.43 -8.89 -13.06
CA ALA A 84 12.98 -8.97 -12.91
C ALA A 84 12.39 -10.10 -13.75
N THR A 85 11.39 -10.78 -13.18
CA THR A 85 10.68 -11.91 -13.81
C THR A 85 9.42 -11.41 -14.51
N ARG A 86 9.21 -11.80 -15.77
CA ARG A 86 7.98 -11.48 -16.50
C ARG A 86 6.80 -12.28 -15.94
N ILE A 87 5.74 -11.58 -15.54
CA ILE A 87 4.53 -12.14 -14.94
C ILE A 87 3.37 -12.23 -15.92
N SER A 88 3.25 -11.25 -16.82
CA SER A 88 2.27 -11.35 -17.91
C SER A 88 2.72 -12.38 -18.94
N GLY A 89 1.79 -13.21 -19.42
CA GLY A 89 2.01 -14.11 -20.55
C GLY A 89 2.05 -13.32 -21.86
N ASP A 90 1.62 -13.92 -22.98
CA ASP A 90 1.68 -13.32 -24.32
C ASP A 90 0.81 -12.06 -24.50
N ILE A 91 0.01 -11.69 -23.49
CA ILE A 91 -0.84 -10.50 -23.51
C ILE A 91 0.04 -9.23 -23.43
N ALA A 92 -0.04 -8.41 -24.48
CA ALA A 92 0.60 -7.10 -24.57
C ALA A 92 -0.21 -6.13 -25.46
N PRO A 93 -0.19 -4.82 -25.17
CA PRO A 93 0.39 -4.19 -23.98
C PRO A 93 -0.37 -4.58 -22.70
N ALA A 94 0.38 -4.66 -21.59
CA ALA A 94 -0.13 -4.91 -20.24
C ALA A 94 0.40 -3.86 -19.23
N GLY A 95 -0.37 -3.60 -18.18
CA GLY A 95 -0.02 -2.67 -17.11
C GLY A 95 -0.45 -3.20 -15.73
N ALA A 96 0.41 -2.99 -14.73
CA ALA A 96 0.19 -3.43 -13.37
C ALA A 96 -1.09 -2.82 -12.77
N GLY A 97 -1.92 -3.65 -12.11
CA GLY A 97 -3.18 -3.25 -11.50
C GLY A 97 -3.17 -3.37 -9.97
N GLY A 98 -2.64 -4.49 -9.44
CA GLY A 98 -2.59 -4.73 -8.00
C GLY A 98 -1.68 -5.91 -7.65
N LEU A 99 -1.16 -5.91 -6.42
CA LEU A 99 -0.34 -6.98 -5.88
C LEU A 99 -0.68 -7.20 -4.39
N ALA A 100 -0.93 -8.45 -4.00
CA ALA A 100 -1.18 -8.82 -2.61
C ALA A 100 -0.53 -10.17 -2.25
N TRP A 101 0.04 -10.27 -1.06
CA TRP A 101 0.65 -11.50 -0.53
C TRP A 101 -0.32 -12.19 0.44
N SER A 102 -0.53 -13.50 0.28
CA SER A 102 -1.42 -14.28 1.15
C SER A 102 -0.77 -14.89 2.39
N GLY A 103 0.56 -14.79 2.52
CA GLY A 103 1.33 -15.65 3.41
C GLY A 103 1.91 -16.89 2.70
N ALA A 104 1.47 -17.20 1.48
CA ALA A 104 1.96 -18.33 0.69
C ALA A 104 2.36 -17.97 -0.74
N SER A 105 1.62 -17.05 -1.37
CA SER A 105 1.87 -16.61 -2.75
C SER A 105 1.43 -15.16 -2.95
N TYR A 106 2.02 -14.49 -3.93
CA TYR A 106 1.50 -13.22 -4.41
C TYR A 106 0.39 -13.47 -5.43
N ALA A 107 -0.66 -12.66 -5.38
CA ALA A 107 -1.63 -12.50 -6.45
C ALA A 107 -1.33 -11.19 -7.18
N ALA A 108 -0.92 -11.28 -8.45
CA ALA A 108 -0.73 -10.13 -9.31
C ALA A 108 -1.93 -9.96 -10.24
N LEU A 109 -2.56 -8.79 -10.19
CA LEU A 109 -3.58 -8.37 -11.14
C LEU A 109 -3.02 -7.33 -12.10
N TYR A 110 -3.36 -7.46 -13.37
CA TYR A 110 -2.93 -6.53 -14.41
C TYR A 110 -3.90 -6.45 -15.57
N THR A 111 -3.99 -5.25 -16.14
CA THR A 111 -4.84 -5.00 -17.30
C THR A 111 -4.03 -5.27 -18.57
N GLY A 112 -4.59 -6.03 -19.51
CA GLY A 112 -3.92 -6.34 -20.78
C GLY A 112 -4.90 -6.38 -21.94
N THR A 113 -4.38 -6.26 -23.17
CA THR A 113 -5.20 -6.30 -24.39
C THR A 113 -4.74 -7.37 -25.37
N THR A 114 -5.70 -8.07 -25.98
CA THR A 114 -5.51 -8.90 -27.18
C THR A 114 -6.63 -8.63 -28.18
N GLN A 115 -7.86 -8.50 -27.67
CA GLN A 115 -9.04 -7.97 -28.35
C GLN A 115 -9.88 -7.23 -27.30
N GLY A 116 -9.49 -5.98 -27.00
CA GLY A 116 -10.07 -5.17 -25.91
C GLY A 116 -9.39 -5.42 -24.56
N PHE A 117 -9.57 -4.50 -23.63
CA PHE A 117 -8.93 -4.58 -22.31
C PHE A 117 -9.65 -5.60 -21.42
N ASN A 118 -8.86 -6.43 -20.74
CA ASN A 118 -9.35 -7.38 -19.75
C ASN A 118 -8.42 -7.38 -18.54
N LEU A 119 -8.96 -7.78 -17.40
CA LEU A 119 -8.17 -7.98 -16.20
C LEU A 119 -7.70 -9.42 -16.12
N TYR A 120 -6.40 -9.60 -15.94
CA TYR A 120 -5.73 -10.88 -15.81
C TYR A 120 -5.15 -11.04 -14.41
N ARG A 121 -4.95 -12.29 -14.03
CA ARG A 121 -4.33 -12.72 -12.79
C ARG A 121 -3.21 -13.70 -13.09
N THR A 122 -2.07 -13.51 -12.43
CA THR A 122 -1.03 -14.54 -12.31
C THR A 122 -0.69 -14.69 -10.82
N MET A 123 -0.65 -15.94 -10.34
CA MET A 123 -0.14 -16.24 -9.01
C MET A 123 1.38 -16.35 -9.07
N ILE A 124 2.09 -15.83 -8.08
CA ILE A 124 3.55 -15.81 -8.03
C ILE A 124 4.01 -16.47 -6.74
N ARG A 125 4.99 -17.37 -6.84
CA ARG A 125 5.61 -18.01 -5.69
C ARG A 125 6.43 -17.00 -4.89
N ALA A 126 6.71 -17.33 -3.64
CA ALA A 126 7.58 -16.58 -2.74
C ALA A 126 8.90 -16.07 -3.37
N ASP A 127 9.48 -16.83 -4.29
CA ASP A 127 10.76 -16.48 -4.94
C ASP A 127 10.61 -15.72 -6.26
N GLY A 128 9.41 -15.27 -6.61
CA GLY A 128 9.15 -14.44 -7.79
C GLY A 128 8.78 -15.20 -9.06
N GLU A 129 8.80 -16.54 -9.06
CA GLU A 129 8.41 -17.34 -10.23
C GLU A 129 6.88 -17.49 -10.35
N PRO A 130 6.30 -17.42 -11.56
CA PRO A 130 4.86 -17.62 -11.77
C PRO A 130 4.44 -19.07 -11.46
N LEU A 131 3.31 -19.22 -10.77
CA LEU A 131 2.70 -20.50 -10.45
C LEU A 131 1.73 -20.95 -11.57
N PRO A 132 1.66 -22.27 -11.89
CA PRO A 132 0.65 -22.80 -12.79
C PRO A 132 -0.79 -22.49 -12.30
N PRO A 133 -1.75 -22.21 -13.19
CA PRO A 133 -1.65 -22.30 -14.66
C PRO A 133 -1.00 -21.08 -15.33
N GLY A 134 -0.53 -20.09 -14.58
CA GLY A 134 0.00 -18.83 -15.08
C GLY A 134 -1.10 -17.78 -15.25
N GLU A 135 -1.06 -17.08 -16.38
CA GLU A 135 -1.98 -15.99 -16.72
C GLU A 135 -3.41 -16.49 -16.97
N GLU A 136 -4.35 -15.97 -16.20
CA GLU A 136 -5.78 -16.26 -16.32
C GLU A 136 -6.60 -14.98 -16.36
N ILE A 137 -7.60 -14.92 -17.25
CA ILE A 137 -8.55 -13.81 -17.30
C ILE A 137 -9.55 -13.91 -16.13
N ILE A 138 -9.79 -12.81 -15.42
CA ILE A 138 -10.78 -12.75 -14.33
C ILE A 138 -12.02 -11.92 -14.68
N THR A 139 -12.01 -11.13 -15.76
CA THR A 139 -13.20 -10.42 -16.24
C THR A 139 -13.89 -11.17 -17.39
N PRO A 140 -15.17 -10.91 -17.69
CA PRO A 140 -15.79 -11.38 -18.91
C PRO A 140 -15.01 -10.92 -20.14
N ARG A 141 -14.79 -11.83 -21.10
CA ARG A 141 -14.16 -11.51 -22.39
C ARG A 141 -15.06 -10.49 -23.10
N ASN A 142 -14.52 -9.31 -23.41
CA ASN A 142 -15.20 -8.14 -24.01
C ASN A 142 -15.83 -7.15 -23.03
N GLY A 143 -15.51 -7.23 -21.73
CA GLY A 143 -15.93 -6.22 -20.77
C GLY A 143 -15.27 -4.85 -20.97
N ASP A 144 -14.15 -4.75 -21.70
CA ASP A 144 -13.32 -3.53 -21.71
C ASP A 144 -12.95 -3.11 -20.28
N ALA A 145 -12.27 -4.00 -19.58
CA ALA A 145 -11.99 -3.90 -18.16
C ALA A 145 -10.61 -3.32 -17.88
N SER A 146 -10.50 -2.47 -16.87
CA SER A 146 -9.22 -1.91 -16.39
C SER A 146 -9.22 -1.71 -14.87
N GLY A 147 -8.02 -1.57 -14.30
CA GLY A 147 -7.80 -1.44 -12.86
C GLY A 147 -7.25 -2.74 -12.27
N GLY A 148 -7.83 -3.17 -11.15
CA GLY A 148 -7.42 -4.37 -10.44
C GLY A 148 -6.68 -4.15 -9.11
N PRO A 149 -6.97 -3.13 -8.28
CA PRO A 149 -6.44 -3.16 -6.92
C PRO A 149 -6.95 -4.42 -6.22
N ILE A 150 -6.06 -5.03 -5.43
CA ILE A 150 -6.30 -6.29 -4.73
C ILE A 150 -5.75 -6.19 -3.31
N VAL A 151 -6.49 -6.72 -2.35
CA VAL A 151 -6.10 -6.77 -0.94
C VAL A 151 -6.32 -8.17 -0.40
N TRP A 152 -5.41 -8.66 0.43
CA TRP A 152 -5.56 -9.92 1.17
C TRP A 152 -6.15 -9.63 2.56
N VAL A 153 -7.12 -10.42 3.00
CA VAL A 153 -7.81 -10.22 4.28
C VAL A 153 -7.61 -11.35 5.29
N GLY A 154 -6.70 -12.28 5.01
CA GLY A 154 -6.32 -13.38 5.91
C GLY A 154 -6.65 -14.76 5.39
N ASP A 155 -7.72 -14.91 4.59
CA ASP A 155 -8.12 -16.19 3.99
C ASP A 155 -8.53 -16.10 2.50
N ARG A 156 -8.77 -14.88 2.01
CA ARG A 156 -9.16 -14.58 0.63
C ARG A 156 -8.67 -13.21 0.20
N TYR A 157 -8.74 -12.94 -1.09
CA TYR A 157 -8.53 -11.62 -1.66
C TYR A 157 -9.85 -10.93 -1.98
N GLY A 158 -9.88 -9.60 -1.85
CA GLY A 158 -10.87 -8.75 -2.50
C GLY A 158 -10.22 -8.02 -3.67
N ALA A 159 -10.87 -8.00 -4.82
CA ALA A 159 -10.39 -7.31 -6.01
C ALA A 159 -11.51 -6.44 -6.60
N ALA A 160 -11.15 -5.24 -7.06
CA ALA A 160 -12.06 -4.32 -7.73
C ALA A 160 -11.54 -3.90 -9.11
N TRP A 161 -12.42 -3.51 -10.01
CA TRP A 161 -12.07 -3.01 -11.34
C TRP A 161 -13.22 -2.20 -11.93
N GLN A 162 -12.94 -1.45 -13.00
CA GLN A 162 -13.99 -0.87 -13.84
C GLN A 162 -14.11 -1.65 -15.15
N ASP A 163 -15.33 -1.83 -15.66
CA ASP A 163 -15.58 -2.37 -17.00
C ASP A 163 -16.90 -1.89 -17.61
N ARG A 164 -17.06 -2.07 -18.92
CA ARG A 164 -18.20 -1.64 -19.76
C ARG A 164 -19.14 -2.77 -20.15
N ARG A 165 -19.18 -3.89 -19.42
CA ARG A 165 -20.06 -5.02 -19.79
C ARG A 165 -21.55 -4.61 -19.89
N ASP A 166 -21.92 -3.55 -19.17
CA ASP A 166 -23.28 -3.02 -19.06
C ASP A 166 -23.49 -1.67 -19.80
N GLY A 167 -22.54 -1.24 -20.64
CA GLY A 167 -22.64 -0.02 -21.46
C GLY A 167 -21.61 1.05 -21.10
N ASP A 168 -21.82 1.74 -19.97
CA ASP A 168 -20.86 2.69 -19.41
C ASP A 168 -19.80 1.97 -18.56
N TYR A 169 -18.68 2.65 -18.27
CA TYR A 169 -17.72 2.11 -17.30
C TYR A 169 -18.36 2.13 -15.92
N GLU A 170 -18.41 0.96 -15.30
CA GLU A 170 -18.96 0.76 -13.97
C GLU A 170 -17.97 -0.01 -13.12
N VAL A 171 -18.01 0.20 -11.81
CA VAL A 171 -17.12 -0.45 -10.87
C VAL A 171 -17.73 -1.79 -10.43
N TYR A 172 -16.88 -2.81 -10.39
CA TYR A 172 -17.20 -4.15 -9.93
C TYR A 172 -16.22 -4.62 -8.88
N PHE A 173 -16.67 -5.59 -8.08
CA PHE A 173 -15.89 -6.24 -7.04
C PHE A 173 -16.10 -7.75 -7.08
N SER A 174 -15.06 -8.52 -6.73
CA SER A 174 -15.19 -9.96 -6.49
C SER A 174 -14.21 -10.44 -5.44
N LEU A 175 -14.59 -11.53 -4.78
CA LEU A 175 -13.72 -12.26 -3.87
C LEU A 175 -12.98 -13.35 -4.64
N LEU A 176 -11.68 -13.48 -4.38
CA LEU A 176 -10.84 -14.54 -4.90
C LEU A 176 -10.33 -15.41 -3.74
N ASP A 177 -10.32 -16.73 -3.88
CA ASP A 177 -9.72 -17.64 -2.92
C ASP A 177 -8.18 -17.49 -2.87
N ALA A 178 -7.52 -18.25 -1.99
CA ALA A 178 -6.06 -18.23 -1.85
C ALA A 178 -5.30 -18.61 -3.14
N ASP A 179 -5.94 -19.33 -4.06
CA ASP A 179 -5.39 -19.67 -5.38
C ASP A 179 -5.71 -18.60 -6.45
N GLY A 180 -6.33 -17.50 -6.05
CA GLY A 180 -6.72 -16.40 -6.93
C GLY A 180 -7.91 -16.72 -7.84
N LYS A 181 -8.75 -17.71 -7.49
CA LYS A 181 -9.97 -18.05 -8.26
C LYS A 181 -11.19 -17.40 -7.65
N LYS A 182 -12.17 -17.04 -8.48
CA LYS A 182 -13.41 -16.44 -8.00
C LYS A 182 -14.15 -17.35 -7.02
N VAL A 183 -14.51 -16.80 -5.88
CA VAL A 183 -15.39 -17.43 -4.89
C VAL A 183 -16.84 -17.43 -5.42
N GLU A 184 -17.66 -18.37 -4.93
CA GLU A 184 -19.08 -18.46 -5.28
C GLU A 184 -19.82 -17.14 -5.00
N GLY A 185 -20.80 -16.81 -5.84
CA GLY A 185 -21.54 -15.54 -5.80
C GLY A 185 -21.13 -14.52 -6.88
N GLY A 186 -19.97 -14.68 -7.52
CA GLY A 186 -19.60 -13.94 -8.75
C GLY A 186 -19.21 -12.47 -8.55
N ASP A 187 -19.52 -11.63 -9.54
CA ASP A 187 -19.15 -10.20 -9.53
C ASP A 187 -20.27 -9.37 -8.91
N ARG A 188 -19.90 -8.43 -8.05
CA ARG A 188 -20.79 -7.41 -7.49
C ARG A 188 -20.63 -6.15 -8.30
N ARG A 189 -21.70 -5.65 -8.90
CA ARG A 189 -21.71 -4.32 -9.50
C ARG A 189 -21.90 -3.29 -8.39
N LEU A 190 -20.98 -2.33 -8.30
CA LEU A 190 -20.95 -1.32 -7.24
C LEU A 190 -21.57 0.01 -7.67
N SER A 191 -21.46 0.35 -8.95
CA SER A 191 -22.02 1.57 -9.53
C SER A 191 -22.98 1.24 -10.67
N SER A 192 -24.04 2.03 -10.79
CA SER A 192 -25.03 1.89 -11.87
C SER A 192 -25.52 3.25 -12.37
N ALA A 193 -24.67 4.27 -12.27
CA ALA A 193 -25.05 5.65 -12.51
C ALA A 193 -24.78 6.05 -13.96
N PHE A 194 -25.46 7.09 -14.44
CA PHE A 194 -25.20 7.61 -15.78
C PHE A 194 -23.79 8.20 -15.84
N GLY A 195 -23.02 7.90 -16.89
CA GLY A 195 -21.64 8.39 -17.03
C GLY A 195 -20.61 7.37 -16.54
N PHE A 196 -19.34 7.78 -16.46
CA PHE A 196 -18.25 6.84 -16.17
C PHE A 196 -17.91 6.76 -14.69
N SER A 197 -17.81 5.52 -14.19
CA SER A 197 -17.23 5.18 -12.88
C SER A 197 -15.91 4.44 -13.11
N VAL A 198 -14.77 5.08 -12.78
CA VAL A 198 -13.43 4.60 -13.15
C VAL A 198 -12.40 4.87 -12.05
N ASN A 199 -11.14 4.46 -12.27
CA ASN A 199 -10.00 4.69 -11.38
C ASN A 199 -10.29 4.24 -9.93
N VAL A 200 -10.78 3.03 -9.77
CA VAL A 200 -11.07 2.46 -8.45
C VAL A 200 -9.77 2.20 -7.66
N ALA A 201 -9.73 2.70 -6.43
CA ALA A 201 -8.82 2.28 -5.37
C ALA A 201 -9.57 1.35 -4.40
N LEU A 202 -8.84 0.49 -3.68
CA LEU A 202 -9.44 -0.46 -2.73
C LEU A 202 -8.61 -0.51 -1.45
N THR A 203 -9.28 -0.42 -0.31
CA THR A 203 -8.66 -0.67 1.00
C THR A 203 -9.49 -1.64 1.85
N TRP A 204 -8.87 -2.21 2.88
CA TRP A 204 -9.47 -3.09 3.87
C TRP A 204 -9.28 -2.48 5.25
N ASN A 205 -10.37 -2.22 5.97
CA ASN A 205 -10.31 -1.55 7.28
C ASN A 205 -10.22 -2.51 8.48
N GLY A 206 -10.00 -3.80 8.24
CA GLY A 206 -10.05 -4.84 9.28
C GLY A 206 -11.41 -5.55 9.38
N ALA A 207 -12.47 -5.01 8.79
CA ALA A 207 -13.81 -5.58 8.82
C ALA A 207 -14.55 -5.54 7.47
N GLU A 208 -14.28 -4.52 6.66
CA GLU A 208 -14.99 -4.22 5.42
C GLU A 208 -14.00 -3.85 4.31
N PHE A 209 -14.35 -4.23 3.08
CA PHE A 209 -13.70 -3.71 1.88
C PHE A 209 -14.31 -2.36 1.53
N ILE A 210 -13.45 -1.39 1.27
CA ILE A 210 -13.85 -0.03 0.92
C ILE A 210 -13.22 0.37 -0.42
N PRO A 211 -13.89 0.04 -1.54
CA PRO A 211 -13.57 0.64 -2.83
C PRO A 211 -13.96 2.12 -2.87
N VAL A 212 -13.07 2.93 -3.44
CA VAL A 212 -13.27 4.37 -3.70
C VAL A 212 -12.97 4.62 -5.18
N TRP A 213 -13.86 5.30 -5.90
CA TRP A 213 -13.71 5.54 -7.34
C TRP A 213 -14.10 6.96 -7.72
N GLN A 214 -13.71 7.40 -8.91
CA GLN A 214 -14.20 8.65 -9.49
C GLN A 214 -15.42 8.37 -10.37
N ASP A 215 -16.44 9.22 -10.28
CA ASP A 215 -17.76 9.00 -10.83
C ASP A 215 -18.30 10.28 -11.48
N GLU A 216 -18.75 10.18 -12.73
CA GLU A 216 -19.22 11.31 -13.53
C GLU A 216 -20.74 11.55 -13.42
N ARG A 217 -21.45 10.86 -12.50
CA ARG A 217 -22.93 10.93 -12.42
C ARG A 217 -23.52 12.32 -12.23
N ASN A 218 -22.71 13.26 -11.74
CA ASN A 218 -23.09 14.64 -11.51
C ASN A 218 -22.60 15.61 -12.60
N GLY A 219 -22.06 15.09 -13.72
CA GLY A 219 -21.57 15.85 -14.88
C GLY A 219 -20.10 16.30 -14.78
N ILE A 220 -19.47 16.07 -13.64
CA ILE A 220 -18.02 16.21 -13.42
C ILE A 220 -17.60 15.11 -12.45
N PHE A 221 -16.33 14.68 -12.49
CA PHE A 221 -15.86 13.63 -11.60
C PHE A 221 -15.91 14.07 -10.13
N ASP A 222 -16.60 13.27 -9.32
CA ASP A 222 -16.57 13.28 -7.87
C ASP A 222 -16.23 11.90 -7.34
N LEU A 223 -15.78 11.82 -6.09
CA LEU A 223 -15.40 10.55 -5.48
C LEU A 223 -16.57 9.91 -4.76
N PHE A 224 -16.75 8.63 -5.00
CA PHE A 224 -17.74 7.80 -4.33
C PHE A 224 -17.08 6.57 -3.73
N ALA A 225 -17.74 6.00 -2.72
CA ALA A 225 -17.32 4.78 -2.07
C ALA A 225 -18.50 3.86 -1.78
N GLN A 226 -18.22 2.58 -1.60
CA GLN A 226 -19.17 1.56 -1.20
C GLN A 226 -18.58 0.75 -0.06
N ARG A 227 -19.38 0.48 0.97
CA ARG A 227 -19.00 -0.47 2.02
C ARG A 227 -19.40 -1.88 1.60
N ILE A 228 -18.50 -2.83 1.80
CA ILE A 228 -18.70 -4.23 1.45
C ILE A 228 -18.23 -5.08 2.63
N ASP A 229 -19.08 -5.97 3.13
CA ASP A 229 -18.70 -6.88 4.21
C ASP A 229 -17.64 -7.91 3.75
N ILE A 230 -17.10 -8.66 4.71
CA ILE A 230 -16.07 -9.65 4.45
C ILE A 230 -16.53 -10.76 3.46
N ASP A 231 -17.84 -11.03 3.37
CA ASP A 231 -18.44 -12.04 2.48
C ASP A 231 -18.80 -11.46 1.09
N GLY A 232 -18.47 -10.19 0.87
CA GLY A 232 -18.68 -9.51 -0.40
C GLY A 232 -20.12 -9.01 -0.59
N ASN A 233 -20.90 -8.84 0.47
CA ASN A 233 -22.24 -8.24 0.41
C ASN A 233 -22.15 -6.71 0.54
N LEU A 234 -22.98 -5.99 -0.21
CA LEU A 234 -23.01 -4.53 -0.17
C LEU A 234 -23.72 -4.06 1.12
N ILE A 235 -23.08 -3.13 1.83
CA ILE A 235 -23.63 -2.48 3.02
C ILE A 235 -24.07 -1.06 2.64
N GLY A 236 -25.38 -0.83 2.62
CA GLY A 236 -25.94 0.48 2.29
C GLY A 236 -25.74 0.88 0.82
N GLU A 237 -26.06 2.15 0.52
CA GLU A 237 -25.92 2.76 -0.80
C GLU A 237 -24.51 3.33 -1.02
N ASN A 238 -24.18 3.73 -2.25
CA ASN A 238 -22.94 4.47 -2.51
C ASN A 238 -22.91 5.80 -1.72
N VAL A 239 -21.78 6.11 -1.10
CA VAL A 239 -21.55 7.36 -0.36
C VAL A 239 -20.69 8.28 -1.21
N GLN A 240 -21.15 9.53 -1.39
CA GLN A 240 -20.36 10.58 -2.04
C GLN A 240 -19.35 11.16 -1.04
N LEU A 241 -18.06 11.10 -1.36
CA LEU A 241 -16.98 11.55 -0.48
C LEU A 241 -16.54 12.99 -0.75
N THR A 242 -16.69 13.45 -2.00
CA THR A 242 -16.35 14.82 -2.43
C THR A 242 -17.52 15.48 -3.12
N GLU A 243 -17.57 16.80 -3.03
CA GLU A 243 -18.44 17.62 -3.86
C GLU A 243 -17.57 18.41 -4.84
N ALA A 244 -18.01 18.49 -6.10
CA ALA A 244 -17.38 19.35 -7.08
C ALA A 244 -17.40 20.79 -6.59
N SER A 245 -16.22 21.37 -6.37
CA SER A 245 -16.07 22.76 -5.95
C SER A 245 -15.57 23.60 -7.12
N ASN A 246 -16.22 24.74 -7.37
CA ASN A 246 -15.81 25.70 -8.40
C ASN A 246 -15.66 25.14 -9.83
N GLY A 247 -16.34 24.02 -10.15
CA GLY A 247 -16.25 23.38 -11.47
C GLY A 247 -14.97 22.60 -11.73
N LEU A 248 -14.22 22.24 -10.68
CA LEU A 248 -13.06 21.36 -10.75
C LEU A 248 -13.46 19.92 -10.45
N GLY A 249 -12.86 18.98 -11.18
CA GLY A 249 -13.10 17.55 -11.00
C GLY A 249 -12.20 16.96 -9.92
N ASN A 250 -12.67 15.92 -9.24
CA ASN A 250 -11.94 15.14 -8.26
C ASN A 250 -11.62 13.76 -8.86
N GLU A 251 -10.34 13.44 -9.00
CA GLU A 251 -9.85 12.32 -9.79
C GLU A 251 -8.74 11.55 -9.09
N ALA A 252 -8.47 10.34 -9.60
CA ALA A 252 -7.39 9.46 -9.18
C ALA A 252 -7.33 9.25 -7.64
N PRO A 253 -8.39 8.72 -7.03
CA PRO A 253 -8.41 8.50 -5.58
C PRO A 253 -7.36 7.46 -5.17
N ALA A 254 -6.79 7.67 -3.98
CA ALA A 254 -6.07 6.66 -3.23
C ALA A 254 -6.65 6.60 -1.81
N ALA A 255 -6.80 5.39 -1.27
CA ALA A 255 -7.41 5.17 0.03
C ALA A 255 -6.56 4.24 0.90
N ALA A 256 -6.50 4.54 2.19
CA ALA A 256 -5.87 3.67 3.19
C ALA A 256 -6.74 3.62 4.45
N ALA A 257 -6.91 2.42 5.00
CA ALA A 257 -7.45 2.26 6.34
C ALA A 257 -6.50 2.85 7.40
N GLY A 258 -7.05 3.59 8.36
CA GLY A 258 -6.35 4.05 9.55
C GLY A 258 -6.84 3.36 10.81
N GLN A 259 -6.74 4.04 11.95
CA GLN A 259 -7.11 3.47 13.24
C GLN A 259 -8.63 3.30 13.42
N SER A 260 -9.42 4.29 13.00
CA SER A 260 -10.87 4.34 13.24
C SER A 260 -11.72 4.42 11.97
N GLY A 261 -11.08 4.49 10.80
CA GLY A 261 -11.76 4.65 9.53
C GLY A 261 -10.80 4.64 8.36
N ILE A 262 -10.94 5.57 7.42
CA ILE A 262 -10.10 5.66 6.23
C ILE A 262 -9.60 7.10 5.99
N GLY A 263 -8.44 7.21 5.34
CA GLY A 263 -7.93 8.43 4.75
C GLY A 263 -7.99 8.31 3.23
N VAL A 264 -8.48 9.35 2.56
CA VAL A 264 -8.60 9.42 1.10
C VAL A 264 -7.82 10.61 0.59
N ALA A 265 -6.90 10.36 -0.34
CA ALA A 265 -6.16 11.38 -1.08
C ALA A 265 -6.61 11.41 -2.54
N TRP A 266 -6.68 12.58 -3.15
CA TRP A 266 -7.09 12.71 -4.55
C TRP A 266 -6.50 13.94 -5.22
N SER A 267 -6.58 13.97 -6.54
CA SER A 267 -6.24 15.14 -7.35
C SER A 267 -7.50 15.94 -7.63
N THR A 268 -7.50 17.25 -7.34
CA THR A 268 -8.56 18.16 -7.77
C THR A 268 -7.99 19.20 -8.73
N GLY A 269 -8.64 19.44 -9.87
CA GLY A 269 -8.04 20.31 -10.87
C GLY A 269 -8.80 20.47 -12.17
N ASP A 270 -8.11 21.09 -13.12
CA ASP A 270 -8.52 21.27 -14.51
C ASP A 270 -7.43 20.78 -15.48
N ALA A 271 -7.60 21.05 -16.77
CA ALA A 271 -6.67 20.60 -17.81
C ALA A 271 -5.20 21.08 -17.64
N THR A 272 -4.94 22.04 -16.74
CA THR A 272 -3.63 22.70 -16.59
C THR A 272 -3.08 22.66 -15.17
N THR A 273 -3.94 22.60 -14.16
CA THR A 273 -3.54 22.75 -12.75
C THR A 273 -4.22 21.71 -11.89
N HIS A 274 -3.45 21.03 -11.04
CA HIS A 274 -3.95 19.97 -10.16
C HIS A 274 -3.36 20.11 -8.75
N PHE A 275 -4.22 19.92 -7.75
CA PHE A 275 -3.90 20.00 -6.34
C PHE A 275 -4.16 18.66 -5.66
N ILE A 276 -3.26 18.26 -4.77
CA ILE A 276 -3.51 17.10 -3.93
C ILE A 276 -4.33 17.53 -2.73
N GLN A 277 -5.48 16.87 -2.58
CA GLN A 277 -6.38 17.03 -1.45
C GLN A 277 -6.39 15.75 -0.62
N PHE A 278 -6.73 15.89 0.65
CA PHE A 278 -6.85 14.78 1.59
C PHE A 278 -7.99 15.01 2.58
N ARG A 279 -8.68 13.93 2.98
CA ARG A 279 -9.73 13.96 4.01
C ARG A 279 -9.84 12.60 4.71
N THR A 280 -10.19 12.63 5.99
CA THR A 280 -10.47 11.41 6.77
C THR A 280 -11.97 11.19 6.97
N PHE A 281 -12.35 9.91 7.04
CA PHE A 281 -13.72 9.45 7.22
C PHE A 281 -13.77 8.33 8.25
N SER A 282 -14.89 8.19 8.95
CA SER A 282 -15.15 7.07 9.86
C SER A 282 -15.32 5.76 9.10
N ALA A 283 -15.40 4.63 9.81
CA ALA A 283 -15.74 3.34 9.22
C ALA A 283 -17.08 3.36 8.44
N GLU A 284 -18.03 4.17 8.89
CA GLU A 284 -19.32 4.40 8.22
C GLU A 284 -19.25 5.41 7.07
N LEU A 285 -18.05 5.90 6.73
CA LEU A 285 -17.79 6.91 5.70
C LEU A 285 -18.33 8.31 6.01
N GLU A 286 -18.53 8.61 7.30
CA GLU A 286 -18.87 9.96 7.73
C GLU A 286 -17.60 10.82 7.83
N PRO A 287 -17.59 12.07 7.35
CA PRO A 287 -16.39 12.90 7.42
C PRO A 287 -15.93 13.18 8.85
N ILE A 288 -14.63 12.98 9.12
CA ILE A 288 -13.99 13.28 10.40
C ILE A 288 -13.27 14.63 10.32
N SER A 289 -12.54 14.88 9.23
CA SER A 289 -11.80 16.12 9.02
C SER A 289 -12.46 17.06 8.02
N GLU A 290 -12.04 18.32 8.03
CA GLU A 290 -12.16 19.20 6.86
C GLU A 290 -11.28 18.70 5.72
N VAL A 291 -11.51 19.21 4.51
CA VAL A 291 -10.64 18.94 3.35
C VAL A 291 -9.30 19.66 3.56
N VAL A 292 -8.21 18.91 3.46
CA VAL A 292 -6.84 19.39 3.60
C VAL A 292 -6.21 19.51 2.21
N THR A 293 -5.85 20.74 1.80
CA THR A 293 -5.06 20.95 0.58
C THR A 293 -3.57 20.80 0.89
N LEU A 294 -2.92 19.81 0.28
CA LEU A 294 -1.51 19.48 0.51
C LEU A 294 -0.55 20.18 -0.47
N THR A 295 -1.08 20.95 -1.42
CA THR A 295 -0.26 21.72 -2.36
C THR A 295 -0.55 23.22 -2.26
N ASN A 296 0.28 24.05 -2.90
CA ASN A 296 0.32 25.49 -2.64
C ASN A 296 -0.56 26.35 -3.57
N GLY A 297 -1.49 25.75 -4.33
CA GLY A 297 -2.35 26.50 -5.26
C GLY A 297 -1.67 26.89 -6.59
N GLN A 298 -0.41 26.50 -6.82
CA GLN A 298 0.34 26.78 -8.06
C GLN A 298 0.92 25.51 -8.72
N THR A 299 0.48 24.33 -8.28
CA THR A 299 1.05 23.04 -8.67
C THR A 299 0.30 22.36 -9.81
N ASP A 300 0.98 21.51 -10.58
CA ASP A 300 0.34 20.44 -11.40
C ASP A 300 0.72 19.08 -10.80
N ALA A 301 0.10 18.78 -9.66
CA ALA A 301 0.39 17.62 -8.82
C ALA A 301 -0.57 16.46 -9.11
N VAL A 302 -0.03 15.27 -9.33
CA VAL A 302 -0.78 14.08 -9.77
C VAL A 302 -0.27 12.80 -9.13
N TYR A 303 -1.01 11.71 -9.34
CA TYR A 303 -0.69 10.36 -8.85
C TYR A 303 -0.54 10.31 -7.31
N PRO A 304 -1.57 10.73 -6.56
CA PRO A 304 -1.54 10.58 -5.12
C PRO A 304 -1.55 9.11 -4.73
N THR A 305 -0.84 8.78 -3.65
CA THR A 305 -0.90 7.52 -2.93
C THR A 305 -0.95 7.82 -1.45
N VAL A 306 -1.60 6.96 -0.66
CA VAL A 306 -1.69 7.12 0.79
C VAL A 306 -1.48 5.79 1.49
N VAL A 307 -0.81 5.82 2.64
CA VAL A 307 -0.71 4.70 3.58
C VAL A 307 -0.92 5.18 5.00
N TRP A 308 -1.40 4.31 5.87
CA TRP A 308 -1.38 4.53 7.31
C TRP A 308 -0.08 3.99 7.90
N ASN A 309 0.63 4.83 8.66
CA ASN A 309 1.86 4.47 9.34
C ASN A 309 1.72 4.76 10.83
N ARG A 310 1.43 3.71 11.62
CA ARG A 310 1.21 3.72 13.08
C ARG A 310 0.08 4.61 13.57
N ASP A 311 0.25 5.92 13.54
CA ASP A 311 -0.64 6.93 14.12
C ASP A 311 -1.02 8.05 13.13
N ARG A 312 -0.57 7.97 11.87
CA ARG A 312 -0.74 9.02 10.87
C ARG A 312 -0.90 8.47 9.46
N TYR A 313 -1.51 9.26 8.60
CA TYR A 313 -1.49 9.06 7.16
C TYR A 313 -0.24 9.70 6.55
N VAL A 314 0.38 9.00 5.61
CA VAL A 314 1.44 9.55 4.76
C VAL A 314 0.92 9.57 3.33
N VAL A 315 0.83 10.78 2.76
CA VAL A 315 0.36 11.02 1.40
C VAL A 315 1.56 11.42 0.55
N ALA A 316 1.77 10.76 -0.58
CA ALA A 316 2.81 11.11 -1.55
C ALA A 316 2.23 11.31 -2.95
N TRP A 317 2.90 12.13 -3.76
CA TRP A 317 2.49 12.47 -5.12
C TRP A 317 3.69 12.92 -5.97
N PHE A 318 3.46 13.02 -7.27
CA PHE A 318 4.39 13.65 -8.20
C PHE A 318 3.94 15.07 -8.51
N ASP A 319 4.84 16.05 -8.43
CA ASP A 319 4.58 17.43 -8.87
C ASP A 319 5.34 17.75 -10.16
N LYS A 320 4.61 17.96 -11.26
CA LYS A 320 5.21 18.25 -12.58
C LYS A 320 5.81 19.66 -12.66
N SER A 321 5.30 20.57 -11.83
CA SER A 321 5.59 22.00 -11.88
C SER A 321 6.67 22.42 -10.87
N ALA A 322 6.92 21.59 -9.86
CA ALA A 322 7.92 21.84 -8.84
C ALA A 322 9.36 21.72 -9.37
N ASP A 323 10.28 22.39 -8.66
CA ASP A 323 11.72 22.27 -8.85
C ASP A 323 12.35 21.87 -7.50
N PRO A 324 12.87 20.63 -7.36
CA PRO A 324 12.99 19.59 -8.38
C PRO A 324 11.64 18.91 -8.72
N ARG A 325 11.55 18.25 -9.88
CA ARG A 325 10.40 17.42 -10.30
C ARG A 325 10.42 16.06 -9.61
N ALA A 326 10.29 16.10 -8.30
CA ALA A 326 10.46 14.95 -7.41
C ALA A 326 9.13 14.33 -6.99
N ILE A 327 9.23 13.25 -6.20
CA ILE A 327 8.14 12.78 -5.35
C ILE A 327 8.09 13.68 -4.11
N TYR A 328 6.93 14.23 -3.83
CA TYR A 328 6.63 15.00 -2.63
C TYR A 328 5.75 14.18 -1.70
N ALA A 329 5.86 14.43 -0.40
CA ALA A 329 4.98 13.83 0.59
C ALA A 329 4.65 14.81 1.72
N ALA A 330 3.53 14.54 2.40
CA ALA A 330 3.12 15.19 3.63
C ALA A 330 2.56 14.12 4.59
N THR A 331 2.60 14.39 5.89
CA THR A 331 1.96 13.53 6.89
C THR A 331 0.80 14.25 7.56
N VAL A 332 -0.29 13.53 7.74
CA VAL A 332 -1.55 14.06 8.25
C VAL A 332 -2.06 13.15 9.36
N SER A 333 -2.49 13.73 10.48
CA SER A 333 -3.14 12.99 11.56
C SER A 333 -4.53 12.51 11.14
N GLU A 334 -5.14 11.66 11.98
CA GLU A 334 -6.50 11.17 11.74
C GLU A 334 -7.58 12.26 11.83
N ASP A 335 -7.35 13.33 12.59
CA ASP A 335 -8.22 14.51 12.65
C ASP A 335 -7.93 15.54 11.54
N GLY A 336 -7.04 15.22 10.59
CA GLY A 336 -6.76 16.06 9.42
C GLY A 336 -5.75 17.18 9.64
N GLN A 337 -4.98 17.16 10.74
CA GLN A 337 -3.89 18.12 10.96
C GLN A 337 -2.64 17.68 10.20
N VAL A 338 -2.03 18.60 9.46
CA VAL A 338 -0.73 18.35 8.81
C VAL A 338 0.36 18.31 9.88
N ILE A 339 0.90 17.11 10.15
CA ILE A 339 1.96 16.87 11.14
C ILE A 339 3.31 17.27 10.55
N ALA A 340 3.64 16.74 9.36
CA ALA A 340 4.82 17.12 8.59
C ALA A 340 4.38 17.77 7.27
N PRO A 341 4.82 19.01 7.00
CA PRO A 341 4.40 19.74 5.81
C PRO A 341 4.95 19.12 4.52
N PRO A 342 4.33 19.43 3.37
CA PRO A 342 4.78 18.97 2.05
C PRO A 342 6.28 19.20 1.81
N ARG A 343 7.02 18.15 1.47
CA ARG A 343 8.44 18.22 1.08
C ARG A 343 8.82 17.12 0.09
N ALA A 344 9.87 17.37 -0.69
CA ALA A 344 10.45 16.37 -1.57
C ALA A 344 11.07 15.22 -0.75
N ILE A 345 10.75 13.98 -1.14
CA ILE A 345 11.32 12.74 -0.57
C ILE A 345 12.22 12.01 -1.56
N SER A 346 12.21 12.39 -2.84
CA SER A 346 13.18 11.97 -3.85
C SER A 346 14.00 13.15 -4.37
N ASN A 347 15.14 12.89 -5.00
CA ASN A 347 15.97 13.92 -5.61
C ASN A 347 16.51 13.49 -6.99
N PRO A 348 15.73 13.71 -8.07
CA PRO A 348 16.16 13.40 -9.43
C PRO A 348 17.13 14.41 -10.03
N GLY A 349 17.50 15.48 -9.32
CA GLY A 349 18.25 16.59 -9.90
C GLY A 349 17.48 17.26 -11.06
N PRO A 350 18.05 17.40 -12.27
CA PRO A 350 17.37 18.01 -13.42
C PRO A 350 16.35 17.08 -14.10
N PHE A 351 16.28 15.83 -13.66
CA PHE A 351 15.40 14.78 -14.17
C PHE A 351 14.07 14.78 -13.40
N ARG A 352 13.29 13.71 -13.48
CA ARG A 352 11.98 13.61 -12.82
C ARG A 352 11.73 12.24 -12.22
N SER A 353 11.21 12.24 -11.00
CA SER A 353 10.62 11.07 -10.35
C SER A 353 9.10 11.12 -10.53
N ARG A 354 8.42 9.99 -10.78
CA ARG A 354 6.95 9.91 -10.93
C ARG A 354 6.39 8.54 -10.51
N TYR A 355 5.06 8.42 -10.45
CA TYR A 355 4.34 7.21 -10.05
C TYR A 355 4.77 6.67 -8.68
N PRO A 356 4.63 7.46 -7.61
CA PRO A 356 5.01 7.01 -6.29
C PRO A 356 4.06 5.92 -5.78
N HIS A 357 4.64 4.97 -5.07
CA HIS A 357 3.91 4.02 -4.27
C HIS A 357 4.58 3.86 -2.91
N LEU A 358 3.77 3.81 -1.85
CA LEU A 358 4.25 3.78 -0.48
C LEU A 358 3.95 2.45 0.18
N ARG A 359 4.86 2.03 1.07
CA ARG A 359 4.62 0.97 2.04
C ARG A 359 5.01 1.43 3.43
N ALA A 360 4.06 1.30 4.35
CA ALA A 360 4.28 1.60 5.76
C ALA A 360 5.10 0.47 6.39
N LEU A 361 6.13 0.84 7.14
CA LEU A 361 7.01 -0.08 7.88
C LEU A 361 6.78 0.03 9.40
N GLY A 362 5.77 0.81 9.83
CA GLY A 362 5.43 1.02 11.23
C GLY A 362 6.02 2.33 11.77
N ASP A 363 7.33 2.47 11.76
CA ASP A 363 8.07 3.67 12.21
C ASP A 363 8.44 4.62 11.06
N ARG A 364 8.51 4.08 9.84
CA ARG A 364 8.99 4.74 8.63
C ARG A 364 8.20 4.29 7.41
N VAL A 365 8.52 4.85 6.24
CA VAL A 365 7.85 4.55 4.99
C VAL A 365 8.88 4.24 3.91
N LEU A 366 8.67 3.14 3.20
CA LEU A 366 9.35 2.83 1.96
C LEU A 366 8.59 3.49 0.80
N ALA A 367 9.24 4.38 0.07
CA ALA A 367 8.72 4.97 -1.15
C ALA A 367 9.41 4.35 -2.36
N ILE A 368 8.61 3.82 -3.29
CA ILE A 368 9.06 3.23 -4.55
C ILE A 368 8.48 4.08 -5.69
N TYR A 369 9.29 4.46 -6.67
CA TYR A 369 8.88 5.37 -7.74
C TYR A 369 9.69 5.13 -9.00
N SER A 370 9.22 5.67 -10.12
CA SER A 370 9.92 5.68 -11.40
C SER A 370 10.77 6.94 -11.53
N ASP A 371 11.98 6.86 -12.06
CA ASP A 371 12.90 7.97 -12.19
C ASP A 371 13.70 7.90 -13.51
N ASP A 372 13.87 9.01 -14.22
CA ASP A 372 14.60 9.07 -15.50
C ASP A 372 16.03 9.61 -15.39
N ARG A 373 16.60 9.68 -14.17
CA ARG A 373 17.97 10.18 -13.93
C ARG A 373 19.09 9.40 -14.59
N ASP A 374 18.86 8.14 -14.91
CA ASP A 374 19.86 7.25 -15.54
C ASP A 374 20.05 7.52 -17.03
N GLN A 375 19.15 8.28 -17.68
CA GLN A 375 19.23 8.66 -19.10
C GLN A 375 19.32 7.47 -20.07
N ASN A 376 18.78 6.30 -19.70
CA ASN A 376 18.79 5.07 -20.48
C ASN A 376 17.57 4.91 -21.41
N ASP A 377 17.13 6.00 -22.04
CA ASP A 377 15.94 6.01 -22.93
C ASP A 377 14.66 5.50 -22.25
N GLY A 378 14.50 5.83 -20.96
CA GLY A 378 13.31 5.49 -20.18
C GLY A 378 13.42 5.84 -18.69
N TYR A 379 12.47 5.31 -17.92
CA TYR A 379 12.45 5.34 -16.46
C TYR A 379 13.00 4.05 -15.85
N GLU A 380 13.58 4.16 -14.67
CA GLU A 380 13.91 3.03 -13.80
C GLU A 380 13.21 3.16 -12.46
N LEU A 381 12.97 2.04 -11.80
CA LEU A 381 12.45 2.05 -10.45
C LEU A 381 13.55 2.38 -9.45
N TYR A 382 13.18 3.21 -8.48
CA TYR A 382 13.99 3.59 -7.34
C TYR A 382 13.21 3.39 -6.05
N ALA A 383 13.92 3.13 -4.96
CA ALA A 383 13.38 3.09 -3.61
C ALA A 383 14.14 4.02 -2.67
N VAL A 384 13.43 4.64 -1.74
CA VAL A 384 14.01 5.36 -0.61
C VAL A 384 13.18 5.10 0.64
N THR A 385 13.86 4.91 1.77
CA THR A 385 13.20 4.84 3.07
C THR A 385 13.22 6.23 3.70
N VAL A 386 12.08 6.70 4.20
CA VAL A 386 11.92 7.98 4.88
C VAL A 386 11.30 7.79 6.26
N SER A 387 11.72 8.58 7.23
CA SER A 387 11.13 8.61 8.58
C SER A 387 9.67 9.09 8.58
N ALA A 388 8.99 8.95 9.73
CA ALA A 388 7.66 9.53 9.96
C ALA A 388 7.58 11.05 9.75
N ASP A 389 8.71 11.77 9.78
CA ASP A 389 8.82 13.22 9.49
C ASP A 389 9.34 13.50 8.08
N LEU A 390 9.31 12.48 7.21
CA LEU A 390 9.66 12.55 5.78
C LEU A 390 11.12 12.96 5.53
N VAL A 391 12.00 12.66 6.49
CA VAL A 391 13.46 12.78 6.32
C VAL A 391 13.97 11.47 5.71
N PRO A 392 14.71 11.52 4.58
CA PRO A 392 15.36 10.34 4.01
C PRO A 392 16.30 9.66 5.02
N LEU A 393 16.11 8.36 5.20
CA LEU A 393 16.88 7.48 6.08
C LEU A 393 17.84 6.58 5.29
N SER A 394 17.58 6.36 4.00
CA SER A 394 18.45 5.61 3.10
C SER A 394 18.93 6.47 1.94
N ALA A 395 19.97 6.00 1.24
CA ALA A 395 20.22 6.46 -0.12
C ALA A 395 19.07 6.01 -1.05
N GLU A 396 18.85 6.74 -2.14
CA GLU A 396 17.95 6.30 -3.21
C GLU A 396 18.59 5.11 -3.94
N GLN A 397 17.95 3.95 -3.85
CA GLN A 397 18.41 2.69 -4.42
C GLN A 397 17.74 2.44 -5.76
N ARG A 398 18.51 2.24 -6.83
CA ARG A 398 17.99 1.79 -8.13
C ARG A 398 17.60 0.31 -8.05
N LEU A 399 16.45 -0.06 -8.61
CA LEU A 399 15.89 -1.41 -8.52
C LEU A 399 15.86 -2.14 -9.86
N THR A 400 15.67 -1.41 -10.97
CA THR A 400 15.60 -1.99 -12.31
C THR A 400 16.73 -1.45 -13.19
N PHE A 401 17.08 -2.24 -14.21
CA PHE A 401 18.19 -1.96 -15.14
C PHE A 401 17.74 -2.21 -16.59
N ALA A 402 16.51 -1.84 -16.91
CA ALA A 402 15.89 -2.07 -18.20
C ALA A 402 16.45 -1.12 -19.29
N PRO A 403 16.44 -1.53 -20.56
CA PRO A 403 16.80 -0.64 -21.67
C PRO A 403 15.71 0.40 -22.02
N ARG A 404 14.56 0.38 -21.32
CA ARG A 404 13.37 1.22 -21.53
C ARG A 404 12.63 1.44 -20.20
N ASP A 405 11.44 2.01 -20.26
CA ASP A 405 10.58 2.32 -19.12
C ASP A 405 10.28 1.12 -18.22
N SER A 406 10.70 1.22 -16.95
CA SER A 406 10.13 0.52 -15.80
C SER A 406 9.29 1.52 -14.99
N ILE A 407 7.96 1.36 -15.00
CA ILE A 407 7.04 2.33 -14.40
C ILE A 407 5.86 1.75 -13.63
N SER A 408 5.18 2.62 -12.87
CA SER A 408 3.95 2.31 -12.12
C SER A 408 4.14 1.14 -11.14
N PRO A 409 5.11 1.25 -10.20
CA PRO A 409 5.37 0.20 -9.24
C PRO A 409 4.18 0.01 -8.27
N ILE A 410 3.87 -1.24 -7.99
CA ILE A 410 2.92 -1.68 -6.97
C ILE A 410 3.65 -2.71 -6.10
N ALA A 411 3.67 -2.50 -4.80
CA ALA A 411 4.51 -3.25 -3.89
C ALA A 411 3.66 -3.98 -2.86
N THR A 412 4.15 -5.03 -2.22
CA THR A 412 3.55 -5.61 -1.02
C THR A 412 4.60 -6.43 -0.28
N PHE A 413 4.39 -6.68 1.00
CA PHE A 413 5.31 -7.51 1.78
C PHE A 413 5.30 -8.96 1.30
N GLY A 414 6.43 -9.63 1.48
CA GLY A 414 6.67 -11.02 1.18
C GLY A 414 6.80 -11.89 2.43
N PRO A 415 7.24 -13.15 2.25
CA PRO A 415 7.35 -14.13 3.33
C PRO A 415 8.35 -13.77 4.43
N GLU A 416 9.42 -13.04 4.12
CA GLU A 416 10.54 -12.81 5.04
C GLU A 416 10.74 -11.31 5.30
N GLY A 417 9.66 -10.51 5.23
CA GLY A 417 9.71 -9.05 5.31
C GLY A 417 10.32 -8.36 4.08
N ASP A 418 10.70 -9.17 3.07
CA ASP A 418 11.01 -8.71 1.73
C ASP A 418 9.81 -7.97 1.11
N VAL A 419 10.06 -7.17 0.07
CA VAL A 419 9.03 -6.40 -0.63
C VAL A 419 9.00 -6.85 -2.08
N GLY A 420 7.94 -7.54 -2.46
CA GLY A 420 7.62 -7.83 -3.84
C GLY A 420 7.09 -6.59 -4.57
N ILE A 421 7.55 -6.36 -5.79
CA ILE A 421 7.22 -5.18 -6.61
C ILE A 421 6.78 -5.65 -7.99
N LEU A 422 5.51 -5.39 -8.31
CA LEU A 422 4.91 -5.54 -9.63
C LEU A 422 4.98 -4.21 -10.38
N PHE A 423 5.35 -4.22 -11.65
CA PHE A 423 5.49 -2.99 -12.43
C PHE A 423 5.34 -3.25 -13.92
N ARG A 424 5.12 -2.18 -14.70
CA ARG A 424 5.19 -2.24 -16.16
C ARG A 424 6.64 -2.10 -16.59
N ASP A 425 7.11 -2.96 -17.47
CA ASP A 425 8.43 -2.87 -18.08
C ASP A 425 8.35 -3.07 -19.59
N ASP A 426 9.04 -2.21 -20.34
CA ASP A 426 9.01 -2.16 -21.80
C ASP A 426 10.27 -2.77 -22.43
N ARG A 427 11.11 -3.49 -21.65
CA ARG A 427 12.40 -4.08 -22.08
C ARG A 427 12.32 -5.02 -23.28
N GLU A 428 11.16 -5.64 -23.51
CA GLU A 428 10.97 -6.63 -24.58
C GLU A 428 10.40 -6.03 -25.87
N GLY A 429 10.28 -4.70 -25.95
CA GLY A 429 9.76 -4.00 -27.13
C GLY A 429 8.27 -3.66 -27.05
N GLU A 430 7.52 -4.42 -26.25
CA GLU A 430 6.11 -4.24 -25.90
C GLU A 430 5.98 -4.01 -24.38
N HIS A 431 4.82 -3.49 -23.94
CA HIS A 431 4.57 -3.29 -22.51
C HIS A 431 4.15 -4.60 -21.85
N HIS A 432 4.96 -5.08 -20.91
CA HIS A 432 4.65 -6.27 -20.12
C HIS A 432 4.70 -5.97 -18.63
N VAL A 433 4.16 -6.89 -17.84
CA VAL A 433 4.18 -6.78 -16.38
C VAL A 433 5.26 -7.69 -15.83
N PHE A 434 6.14 -7.10 -15.01
CA PHE A 434 7.28 -7.75 -14.40
C PHE A 434 7.19 -7.67 -12.87
N PHE A 435 7.94 -8.56 -12.22
CA PHE A 435 8.05 -8.67 -10.79
C PHE A 435 9.52 -8.73 -10.35
N THR A 436 9.85 -8.03 -9.29
CA THR A 436 11.16 -8.09 -8.62
C THR A 436 10.97 -7.94 -7.12
N ARG A 437 11.99 -8.23 -6.32
CA ARG A 437 11.95 -8.15 -4.86
C ARG A 437 13.08 -7.32 -4.29
N LEU A 438 12.78 -6.68 -3.16
CA LEU A 438 13.75 -6.04 -2.29
C LEU A 438 13.83 -6.80 -0.96
N GLY A 439 15.02 -6.96 -0.41
CA GLY A 439 15.24 -7.57 0.91
C GLY A 439 16.45 -6.98 1.61
#